data_AF-A0A378VYD5-F1
#
_entry.id   AF-A0A378VYD5-F1
#
_cell.length_a   1.000
_cell.length_b   1.000
_cell.length_c   1.000
_cell.angle_alpha   90.00
_cell.angle_beta   90.00
_cell.angle_gamma   90.00
#
_symmetry.space_group_name_H-M   'P 1'
#
loop_
_entity.id
_entity.type
_entity.pdbx_description
1 polymer ?
#
loop_
_entity_poly.entity_id
_entity_poly.type
_entity_poly.pdbx_seq_one_letter_code
_entity_poly.pdbx_strand_id
1 'polypeptide(L)'
;MAANALEAVRFGADKIDLNFGCPAPTVNKHKGGAILLKEPELIFHIVKTLRGRLPAHIPLTGKMRLGYEDKSPALECACAIAEGARAD
;
A
#
# COMPACT_ATOMS: atom_id res chain seq x y z
N MET A 1 -8.74 6.81 -0.80
CA MET A 1 -8.17 5.58 -0.21
C MET A 1 -8.52 5.46 1.27
N ALA A 2 -8.09 6.38 2.15
CA ALA A 2 -8.31 6.23 3.59
C ALA A 2 -9.79 6.24 4.03
N ALA A 3 -10.64 7.07 3.41
CA ALA A 3 -12.09 7.04 3.68
C ALA A 3 -12.69 5.65 3.39
N ASN A 4 -12.36 5.05 2.25
CA ASN A 4 -12.84 3.72 1.87
C ASN A 4 -12.33 2.63 2.81
N ALA A 5 -11.08 2.73 3.28
CA ALA A 5 -10.53 1.78 4.24
C ALA A 5 -11.24 1.87 5.59
N LEU A 6 -11.59 3.07 6.04
CA LEU A 6 -12.41 3.27 7.24
C LEU A 6 -13.82 2.70 7.08
N GLU A 7 -14.46 2.92 5.93
CA GLU A 7 -15.76 2.32 5.64
C GLU A 7 -15.68 0.79 5.62
N ALA A 8 -14.63 0.21 5.04
CA ALA A 8 -14.41 -1.25 5.09
C ALA A 8 -14.32 -1.77 6.53
N VAL A 9 -13.57 -1.08 7.40
CA VAL A 9 -13.51 -1.41 8.84
C VAL A 9 -14.89 -1.26 9.50
N ARG A 10 -15.65 -0.21 9.17
CA ARG A 10 -17.02 -0.03 9.68
C ARG A 10 -17.97 -1.14 9.24
N PHE A 11 -17.75 -1.72 8.06
CA PHE A 11 -18.48 -2.89 7.56
C PHE A 11 -17.95 -4.23 8.12
N GLY A 12 -16.98 -4.21 9.03
CA GLY A 12 -16.48 -5.40 9.73
C GLY A 12 -15.21 -6.01 9.12
N ALA A 13 -14.45 -5.27 8.31
CA ALA A 13 -13.14 -5.75 7.86
C ALA A 13 -12.14 -5.76 9.03
N ASP A 14 -11.64 -6.94 9.38
CA ASP A 14 -10.65 -7.11 10.46
C ASP A 14 -9.22 -6.74 10.04
N LYS A 15 -8.98 -6.56 8.73
CA LYS A 15 -7.66 -6.23 8.15
C LYS A 15 -7.82 -5.40 6.89
N ILE A 16 -6.88 -4.49 6.64
CA ILE A 16 -6.74 -3.77 5.38
C ILE A 16 -5.47 -4.21 4.65
N ASP A 17 -5.57 -4.54 3.36
CA ASP A 17 -4.44 -4.86 2.49
C ASP A 17 -4.39 -3.90 1.29
N LEU A 18 -3.23 -3.31 1.03
CA LEU A 18 -3.00 -2.44 -0.12
C LEU A 18 -2.39 -3.22 -1.29
N ASN A 19 -3.01 -3.07 -2.47
CA ASN A 19 -2.55 -3.76 -3.67
C ASN A 19 -1.59 -2.88 -4.48
N PHE A 20 -0.31 -3.22 -4.43
CA PHE A 20 0.77 -2.65 -5.24
C PHE A 20 1.21 -3.62 -6.36
N GLY A 21 0.30 -4.46 -6.86
CA GLY A 21 0.64 -5.56 -7.78
C GLY A 21 -0.18 -5.64 -9.07
N CYS A 22 -1.27 -4.89 -9.21
CA CYS A 22 -2.07 -4.92 -10.43
C CYS A 22 -1.33 -4.25 -11.60
N PRO A 23 -1.12 -4.93 -12.75
CA PRO A 23 -0.46 -4.34 -13.92
C PRO A 23 -1.45 -3.77 -14.94
N ALA A 24 -2.75 -3.73 -14.63
CA ALA A 24 -3.78 -3.30 -15.59
C ALA A 24 -3.52 -1.86 -16.08
N PRO A 25 -3.54 -1.59 -17.39
CA PRO A 25 -3.22 -0.25 -17.92
C PRO A 25 -4.06 0.87 -17.33
N THR A 26 -5.35 0.61 -17.10
CA THR A 26 -6.28 1.57 -16.48
C THR A 26 -5.87 1.92 -15.06
N VAL A 27 -5.39 0.95 -14.27
CA VAL A 27 -4.94 1.16 -12.89
C VAL A 27 -3.60 1.92 -12.89
N ASN A 28 -2.66 1.53 -13.75
CA ASN A 28 -1.36 2.20 -13.86
C ASN A 28 -1.48 3.66 -14.32
N LYS A 29 -2.40 3.96 -15.26
CA LYS A 29 -2.65 5.34 -15.75
C LYS A 29 -3.06 6.30 -14.63
N HIS A 30 -3.70 5.79 -13.58
CA HIS A 30 -4.09 6.56 -12.40
C HIS A 30 -3.06 6.47 -11.26
N LYS A 31 -1.82 6.06 -11.55
CA LYS A 31 -0.76 5.83 -10.56
C LYS A 31 -1.18 4.86 -9.43
N GLY A 32 -1.96 3.85 -9.76
CA GLY A 32 -2.30 2.75 -8.85
C GLY A 32 -1.57 1.46 -9.23
N GLY A 33 -1.56 0.48 -8.32
CA GLY A 33 -1.05 -0.87 -8.63
C GLY A 33 0.47 -0.93 -8.77
N ALA A 34 0.96 -1.74 -9.72
CA ALA A 34 2.37 -2.09 -9.82
C ALA A 34 3.27 -0.92 -10.28
N ILE A 35 2.72 0.11 -10.92
CA ILE A 35 3.51 1.29 -11.34
C ILE A 35 4.17 2.02 -10.15
N LEU A 36 3.58 1.92 -8.96
CA LEU A 36 4.10 2.53 -7.73
C LEU A 36 5.41 1.87 -7.26
N LEU A 37 5.74 0.66 -7.75
CA LEU A 37 6.99 -0.03 -7.39
C LEU A 37 8.25 0.66 -7.94
N LYS A 38 8.08 1.75 -8.69
CA LYS A 38 9.16 2.65 -9.14
C LYS A 38 9.40 3.81 -8.17
N GLU A 39 8.53 3.98 -7.17
CA GLU A 39 8.50 5.13 -6.26
C GLU A 39 8.40 4.65 -4.78
N PRO A 40 9.46 4.05 -4.18
CA PRO A 40 9.41 3.52 -2.81
C PRO A 40 9.01 4.56 -1.76
N GLU A 41 9.51 5.80 -1.89
CA GLU A 41 9.17 6.91 -0.99
C GLU A 41 7.66 7.23 -1.05
N LEU A 42 7.07 7.22 -2.24
CA LEU A 42 5.63 7.44 -2.40
C LEU A 42 4.83 6.29 -1.77
N ILE A 43 5.27 5.05 -1.92
CA ILE A 43 4.68 3.90 -1.23
C ILE A 43 4.68 4.13 0.28
N PHE A 44 5.83 4.51 0.86
CA PHE A 44 5.94 4.80 2.30
C PHE A 44 4.91 5.86 2.72
N HIS A 45 4.83 6.99 2.00
CA HIS A 45 3.88 8.06 2.34
C HIS A 45 2.42 7.61 2.24
N ILE A 46 2.05 6.83 1.22
CA ILE A 46 0.70 6.28 1.06
C ILE A 46 0.35 5.40 2.27
N VAL A 47 1.25 4.46 2.61
CA VAL A 47 1.02 3.50 3.68
C VAL A 47 0.98 4.19 5.05
N LYS A 48 1.94 5.09 5.35
CA LYS A 48 1.99 5.86 6.61
C LYS A 48 0.76 6.75 6.79
N THR A 49 0.33 7.41 5.72
CA THR A 49 -0.90 8.24 5.76
C THR A 49 -2.13 7.41 6.07
N LEU A 50 -2.25 6.22 5.46
CA LEU A 50 -3.36 5.33 5.74
C LEU A 50 -3.29 4.77 7.17
N ARG A 51 -2.10 4.36 7.61
CA ARG A 51 -1.86 3.82 8.95
C ARG A 51 -2.29 4.79 10.04
N GLY A 52 -1.97 6.08 9.89
CA GLY A 52 -2.36 7.13 10.84
C GLY A 52 -3.86 7.40 10.93
N ARG A 53 -4.66 6.89 9.99
CA ARG A 53 -6.13 7.01 10.03
C ARG A 53 -6.83 5.74 10.53
N LEU A 54 -6.24 4.58 10.28
CA LEU A 54 -6.85 3.30 10.66
C LEU A 54 -6.69 3.04 12.17
N PRO A 55 -7.72 2.50 12.86
CA PRO A 55 -7.58 2.09 14.26
C PRO A 55 -6.37 1.17 14.46
N ALA A 56 -5.60 1.38 15.53
CA ALA A 56 -4.31 0.73 15.73
C ALA A 56 -4.40 -0.82 15.73
N HIS A 57 -5.51 -1.38 16.18
CA HIS A 57 -5.73 -2.83 16.23
C HIS A 57 -6.04 -3.46 14.86
N ILE A 58 -6.39 -2.67 13.84
CA ILE A 58 -6.64 -3.18 12.48
C ILE A 58 -5.28 -3.33 11.79
N PRO A 59 -4.83 -4.55 11.44
CA PRO A 59 -3.56 -4.72 10.74
C PRO A 59 -3.62 -4.12 9.34
N LEU A 60 -2.52 -3.49 8.93
CA LEU A 60 -2.35 -2.93 7.59
C LEU A 60 -1.21 -3.68 6.90
N THR A 61 -1.51 -4.31 5.76
CA THR A 61 -0.51 -5.02 4.95
C THR A 61 -0.46 -4.45 3.54
N GLY A 62 0.60 -4.78 2.80
CA GLY A 62 0.72 -4.46 1.38
C GLY A 62 1.16 -5.68 0.59
N LYS A 63 0.42 -5.99 -0.48
CA LYS A 63 0.78 -7.02 -1.45
C LYS A 63 1.44 -6.37 -2.67
N MET A 64 2.68 -6.75 -2.93
CA MET A 64 3.46 -6.23 -4.06
C MET A 64 3.96 -7.33 -5.00
N ARG A 65 4.43 -6.93 -6.19
CA ARG A 65 5.32 -7.75 -7.04
C ARG A 65 6.77 -7.49 -6.64
N LEU A 66 7.72 -8.29 -7.14
CA LEU A 66 9.16 -8.01 -6.98
C LEU A 66 9.65 -6.77 -7.74
N GLY A 67 8.78 -6.08 -8.47
CA GLY A 67 9.16 -4.96 -9.32
C GLY A 67 8.12 -4.71 -10.41
N TYR A 68 8.35 -3.68 -11.20
CA TYR A 68 7.53 -3.37 -12.38
C TYR A 68 8.25 -3.82 -13.65
N GLU A 69 9.05 -2.97 -14.30
CA GLU A 69 10.02 -3.43 -15.32
C GLU A 69 11.36 -3.84 -14.68
N ASP A 70 11.81 -3.04 -13.71
CA ASP A 70 12.99 -3.31 -12.89
C ASP A 70 12.58 -3.90 -11.53
N LYS A 71 13.40 -4.83 -11.03
CA LYS A 71 13.25 -5.51 -9.74
C LYS A 71 14.24 -5.00 -8.69
N SER A 72 15.22 -4.16 -9.06
CA SER A 72 16.18 -3.61 -8.11
C SER A 72 15.52 -2.93 -6.89
N PRO A 73 14.36 -2.22 -7.02
CA PRO A 73 13.74 -1.56 -5.87
C PRO A 73 12.88 -2.48 -4.99
N ALA A 74 12.88 -3.80 -5.22
CA ALA A 74 11.99 -4.73 -4.52
C ALA A 74 12.10 -4.63 -2.99
N LEU A 75 13.33 -4.63 -2.48
CA LEU A 75 13.58 -4.58 -1.04
C LEU A 75 13.22 -3.21 -0.48
N GLU A 76 13.55 -2.13 -1.17
CA GLU A 76 13.18 -0.76 -0.76
C GLU A 76 11.67 -0.59 -0.69
N CYS A 77 10.93 -1.08 -1.69
CA CYS A 77 9.47 -1.08 -1.68
C CYS A 77 8.89 -1.91 -0.53
N ALA A 78 9.46 -3.09 -0.27
CA ALA A 78 9.01 -3.94 0.84
C ALA A 78 9.26 -3.27 2.20
N CYS A 79 10.43 -2.64 2.39
CA CYS A 79 10.76 -1.85 3.58
C CYS A 79 9.81 -0.65 3.72
N ALA A 80 9.57 0.11 2.65
CA ALA A 80 8.65 1.24 2.64
C ALA A 80 7.22 0.84 3.08
N ILE A 81 6.73 -0.31 2.60
CA ILE A 81 5.44 -0.87 3.04
C ILE A 81 5.49 -1.22 4.53
N ALA A 82 6.50 -1.99 4.95
CA ALA A 82 6.60 -2.47 6.32
C ALA A 82 6.75 -1.34 7.33
N GLU A 83 7.59 -0.35 7.05
CA GLU A 83 7.84 0.81 7.90
C GLU A 83 6.65 1.76 7.93
N GLY A 84 6.05 2.06 6.77
CA GLY A 84 4.85 2.90 6.71
C GLY A 84 3.64 2.27 7.42
N ALA A 85 3.57 0.93 7.50
CA ALA A 85 2.47 0.22 8.14
C ALA A 85 2.60 0.12 9.67
N ARG A 86 3.74 0.52 10.26
CA ARG A 86 3.92 0.51 11.73
C ARG A 86 3.00 1.54 12.38
N ALA A 87 2.23 1.10 13.37
CA ALA A 87 1.55 2.01 14.29
C ALA A 87 2.59 2.61 15.25
N ASP A 88 2.44 3.90 15.56
CA ASP A 88 3.22 4.58 16.59
C ASP A 88 2.66 4.27 17.98
#